data_AF-G1VC11-F1
#
_entry.id   AF-G1VC11-F1
#
_cell.length_a   1.000
_cell.length_b   1.000
_cell.length_c   1.000
_cell.angle_alpha   90.00
_cell.angle_beta   90.00
_cell.angle_gamma   90.00
#
_symmetry.space_group_name_H-M   'P 1'
#
loop_
_entity.id
_entity.type
_entity.pdbx_description
1 polymer ?
#
loop_
_entity_poly.entity_id
_entity_poly.type
_entity_poly.pdbx_seq_one_letter_code
_entity_poly.pdbx_strand_id
1 'polypeptide(L)'
;MFYIFAESNSMKSKLLILFLFIVQILFGSCTSKVSYNSQITNYYYRSLDGSLIYNRDADMILFESFKTKGSGLVFVDKALRIVKKSKNYPLQDKDIMKFIKAYKRLNLSYCRVDNGKIIRVISKGIDYIKIKKGYHDGLYLFEEHKQEYKYVGNDWYVKKM
;
A
#
# COMPACT_ATOMS: atom_id res chain seq x y z
N MET A 1 -15.26 -12.84 -32.94
CA MET A 1 -16.34 -13.22 -33.85
C MET A 1 -17.15 -14.33 -33.18
N PHE A 2 -18.28 -13.98 -32.58
CA PHE A 2 -19.32 -14.94 -32.20
C PHE A 2 -20.61 -14.41 -32.80
N TYR A 3 -21.01 -15.05 -33.87
CA TYR A 3 -22.20 -14.76 -34.65
C TYR A 3 -23.33 -15.57 -34.02
N ILE A 4 -24.32 -14.91 -33.43
CA ILE A 4 -25.62 -15.53 -33.18
C ILE A 4 -26.69 -14.57 -33.69
N PHE A 5 -26.94 -14.67 -34.99
CA PHE A 5 -28.22 -14.30 -35.56
C PHE A 5 -29.24 -15.35 -35.06
N ALA A 6 -29.94 -15.03 -33.98
CA ALA A 6 -31.13 -15.76 -33.57
C ALA A 6 -32.35 -14.94 -33.99
N GLU A 7 -32.71 -15.06 -35.26
CA GLU A 7 -34.04 -14.67 -35.73
C GLU A 7 -35.05 -15.56 -35.01
N SER A 8 -35.64 -15.03 -33.94
CA SER A 8 -36.58 -15.75 -33.11
C SER A 8 -37.76 -14.83 -32.82
N ASN A 9 -38.76 -14.92 -33.71
CA ASN A 9 -40.06 -14.24 -33.58
C ASN A 9 -40.95 -14.80 -32.45
N SER A 10 -40.36 -15.49 -31.47
CA SER A 10 -41.05 -16.08 -30.32
C SER A 10 -40.93 -15.19 -29.09
N MET A 11 -42.06 -14.86 -28.44
CA MET A 11 -42.09 -14.07 -27.20
C MET A 11 -41.15 -14.63 -26.11
N LYS A 12 -40.91 -15.95 -26.09
CA LYS A 12 -39.97 -16.58 -25.15
C LYS A 12 -38.53 -16.09 -25.32
N SER A 13 -38.07 -15.89 -26.56
CA SER A 13 -36.71 -15.42 -26.83
C SER A 13 -36.51 -13.97 -26.40
N LYS A 14 -37.50 -13.11 -26.68
CA LYS A 14 -37.52 -11.71 -26.23
C LYS A 14 -37.51 -11.60 -24.70
N LEU A 15 -38.28 -12.45 -24.01
CA LEU A 15 -38.29 -12.54 -22.54
C LEU A 15 -36.94 -13.01 -21.97
N LEU A 16 -36.28 -13.98 -22.62
CA LEU A 16 -34.98 -14.49 -22.20
C LEU A 16 -33.88 -13.41 -22.32
N ILE A 17 -33.86 -12.66 -23.42
CA ILE A 17 -32.92 -11.55 -23.64
C ILE A 17 -33.16 -10.42 -22.63
N LEU A 18 -34.42 -10.09 -22.37
CA LEU A 18 -34.79 -9.08 -21.37
C LEU A 18 -34.36 -9.51 -19.97
N PHE A 19 -34.55 -10.78 -19.62
CA PHE A 19 -34.10 -11.34 -18.34
C PHE A 19 -32.58 -11.26 -18.19
N LEU A 20 -31.82 -11.61 -19.23
CA LEU A 20 -30.35 -11.49 -19.23
C LEU A 20 -29.89 -10.03 -19.04
N PHE A 21 -30.58 -9.07 -19.67
CA PHE A 21 -30.32 -7.64 -19.48
C PHE A 21 -30.63 -7.16 -18.05
N ILE A 22 -31.75 -7.59 -17.48
CA ILE A 22 -32.14 -7.26 -16.11
C ILE A 22 -31.13 -7.86 -15.11
N VAL A 23 -30.66 -9.08 -15.33
CA VAL A 23 -29.60 -9.70 -14.52
C VAL A 23 -28.30 -8.90 -14.61
N GLN A 24 -27.90 -8.42 -15.80
CA GLN A 24 -26.74 -7.54 -15.93
C GLN A 24 -26.93 -6.18 -15.26
N ILE A 25 -28.14 -5.61 -15.22
CA ILE A 25 -28.40 -4.34 -14.52
C ILE A 25 -28.40 -4.53 -13.00
N LEU A 26 -29.02 -5.60 -12.51
CA LEU A 26 -29.15 -5.90 -11.08
C LEU A 26 -27.83 -6.38 -10.46
N PHE A 27 -27.00 -7.13 -11.21
CA PHE A 27 -25.77 -7.74 -10.70
C PHE A 27 -24.48 -7.17 -11.32
N GLY A 28 -24.55 -6.41 -12.41
CA GLY A 28 -23.37 -5.82 -13.08
C GLY A 28 -22.78 -4.60 -12.38
N SER A 29 -23.44 -4.08 -11.35
CA SER A 29 -22.93 -2.99 -10.50
C SER A 29 -22.38 -3.50 -9.16
N CYS A 30 -21.75 -4.69 -9.16
CA CYS A 30 -20.84 -5.05 -8.08
C CYS A 30 -19.57 -4.21 -8.19
N THR A 31 -19.69 -2.89 -7.97
CA THR A 31 -18.52 -2.08 -7.65
C THR A 31 -18.14 -2.52 -6.24
N SER A 32 -17.21 -3.47 -6.12
CA SER A 32 -16.55 -3.73 -4.86
C SER A 32 -15.94 -2.39 -4.44
N LYS A 33 -16.60 -1.70 -3.52
CA LYS A 33 -16.13 -0.43 -2.98
C LYS A 33 -14.85 -0.79 -2.24
N VAL A 34 -13.71 -0.74 -2.93
CA VAL A 34 -12.40 -1.06 -2.37
C VAL A 34 -12.19 -0.11 -1.20
N SER A 35 -12.42 -0.61 0.01
CA SER A 35 -12.26 0.14 1.25
C SER A 35 -10.76 0.20 1.54
N TYR A 36 -10.09 1.20 0.96
CA TYR A 36 -8.70 1.48 1.30
C TYR A 36 -8.64 2.02 2.73
N ASN A 37 -7.64 1.60 3.51
CA ASN A 37 -7.52 1.98 4.91
C ASN A 37 -7.18 3.47 5.03
N SER A 38 -8.17 4.30 5.41
CA SER A 38 -8.00 5.74 5.56
C SER A 38 -7.03 6.13 6.68
N GLN A 39 -6.78 5.24 7.66
CA GLN A 39 -5.74 5.48 8.67
C GLN A 39 -4.34 5.56 8.05
N ILE A 40 -4.10 4.80 6.98
CA ILE A 40 -2.82 4.82 6.26
C ILE A 40 -2.62 6.17 5.58
N THR A 41 -3.60 6.65 4.83
CA THR A 41 -3.47 7.87 4.02
C THR A 41 -3.50 9.15 4.86
N ASN A 42 -4.13 9.12 6.03
CA ASN A 42 -4.26 10.25 6.94
C ASN A 42 -3.18 10.31 8.05
N TYR A 43 -2.28 9.32 8.13
CA TYR A 43 -1.24 9.31 9.15
C TYR A 43 -0.15 10.38 8.88
N TYR A 44 0.37 10.98 9.97
CA TYR A 44 1.45 11.97 9.90
C TYR A 44 2.85 11.31 9.85
N TYR A 45 3.28 10.97 8.64
CA TYR A 45 4.55 10.28 8.39
C TYR A 45 5.81 11.11 8.61
N ARG A 46 5.73 12.43 8.82
CA ARG A 46 6.95 13.25 9.00
C ARG A 46 7.81 12.80 10.17
N SER A 47 7.20 12.18 11.18
CA SER A 47 7.96 11.59 12.27
C SER A 47 8.93 10.52 11.77
N LEU A 48 8.50 9.70 10.81
CA LEU A 48 9.25 8.59 10.22
C LEU A 48 10.23 9.02 9.11
N ASP A 49 10.45 10.32 8.91
CA ASP A 49 11.25 10.79 7.78
C ASP A 49 12.68 10.23 7.75
N GLY A 50 13.04 9.66 6.60
CA GLY A 50 14.33 9.02 6.35
C GLY A 50 14.52 7.69 7.06
N SER A 51 13.41 6.98 7.30
CA SER A 51 13.40 5.64 7.88
C SER A 51 12.89 4.59 6.90
N LEU A 52 13.41 3.38 7.06
CA LEU A 52 12.96 2.17 6.42
C LEU A 52 12.68 1.13 7.52
N ILE A 53 11.48 0.56 7.51
CA ILE A 53 11.03 -0.47 8.44
C ILE A 53 10.44 -1.61 7.64
N TYR A 54 10.89 -2.83 7.88
CA TYR A 54 10.27 -3.99 7.27
C TYR A 54 10.35 -5.20 8.19
N ASN A 55 9.36 -6.08 8.07
CA ASN A 55 9.36 -7.35 8.78
C ASN A 55 10.25 -8.34 8.01
N ARG A 56 11.32 -8.83 8.64
CA ARG A 56 12.12 -9.92 8.09
C ARG A 56 11.72 -11.18 8.84
N ASP A 57 10.96 -12.04 8.17
CA ASP A 57 10.37 -13.25 8.74
C ASP A 57 9.39 -12.99 9.90
N ALA A 58 8.86 -14.06 10.49
CA ALA A 58 7.75 -13.94 11.43
C ALA A 58 8.11 -13.08 12.65
N ASP A 59 9.35 -13.12 13.15
CA ASP A 59 9.71 -12.69 14.51
C ASP A 59 10.60 -11.44 14.65
N MET A 60 11.01 -10.81 13.55
CA MET A 60 12.01 -9.75 13.59
C MET A 60 11.66 -8.55 12.71
N ILE A 61 11.64 -7.37 13.32
CA ILE A 61 11.49 -6.08 12.63
C ILE A 61 12.89 -5.52 12.40
N LEU A 62 13.19 -5.18 11.15
CA LEU A 62 14.38 -4.41 10.81
C LEU A 62 14.02 -2.94 10.70
N PHE A 63 14.79 -2.10 11.38
CA PHE A 63 14.71 -0.64 11.30
C PHE A 63 16.04 -0.07 10.82
N GLU A 64 15.97 0.78 9.79
CA GLU A 64 17.09 1.49 9.21
C GLU A 64 16.79 2.99 9.16
N SER A 65 17.78 3.81 9.52
CA SER A 65 17.77 5.27 9.38
C SER A 65 18.76 5.62 8.31
N PHE A 66 18.31 6.25 7.23
CA PHE A 66 19.14 6.64 6.10
C PHE A 66 19.25 8.16 5.92
N LYS A 67 18.60 8.96 6.76
CA LYS A 67 18.71 10.44 6.77
C LYS A 67 20.05 10.94 7.30
N THR A 68 20.64 10.18 8.22
CA THR A 68 21.83 10.53 8.97
C THR A 68 23.07 9.96 8.29
N LYS A 69 24.18 10.71 8.23
CA LYS A 69 25.49 10.18 7.79
C LYS A 69 25.90 9.07 8.75
N GLY A 70 25.60 7.84 8.38
CA GLY A 70 25.60 6.67 9.27
C GLY A 70 24.29 5.93 9.14
N SER A 71 24.14 5.16 8.06
CA SER A 71 23.10 4.14 8.00
C SER A 71 23.48 2.98 8.92
N GLY A 72 22.48 2.27 9.42
CA GLY A 72 22.69 1.12 10.28
C GLY A 72 21.40 0.34 10.49
N LEU A 73 21.55 -0.85 11.05
CA LEU A 73 20.43 -1.75 11.26
C LEU A 73 20.14 -1.90 12.75
N VAL A 74 18.86 -1.84 13.07
CA VAL A 74 18.32 -2.18 14.38
C VAL A 74 17.37 -3.35 14.22
N PHE A 75 17.66 -4.41 14.95
CA PHE A 75 16.86 -5.62 15.01
C PHE A 75 15.97 -5.54 16.24
N VAL A 76 14.66 -5.63 16.04
CA VAL A 76 13.67 -5.52 17.09
C VAL A 76 12.77 -6.74 17.07
N ASP A 77 12.55 -7.34 18.25
CA ASP A 77 11.69 -8.51 18.38
C ASP A 77 10.19 -8.14 18.32
N LYS A 78 9.31 -9.15 18.29
CA LYS A 78 7.85 -8.95 18.35
C LYS A 78 7.36 -8.20 19.59
N ALA A 79 8.09 -8.32 20.71
CA ALA A 79 7.79 -7.63 21.95
C ALA A 79 8.24 -6.15 21.93
N LEU A 80 8.72 -5.67 20.78
CA LEU A 80 9.20 -4.30 20.58
C LEU A 80 10.41 -4.01 21.47
N ARG A 81 11.33 -4.96 21.59
CA ARG A 81 12.61 -4.79 22.27
C ARG A 81 13.74 -4.82 21.26
N ILE A 82 14.67 -3.88 21.39
CA ILE A 82 15.88 -3.84 20.58
C ILE A 82 16.76 -5.03 20.98
N VAL A 83 16.94 -5.95 20.05
CA VAL A 83 17.78 -7.15 20.22
C VAL A 83 19.23 -6.85 19.83
N LYS A 84 19.41 -6.10 18.74
CA LYS A 84 20.73 -5.74 18.22
C LYS A 84 20.68 -4.39 17.53
N LYS A 85 21.71 -3.58 17.74
CA LYS A 85 21.86 -2.25 17.16
C LYS A 85 23.32 -2.00 16.80
N SER A 86 23.58 -1.31 15.69
CA SER A 86 24.94 -0.85 15.34
C SER A 86 25.54 0.01 16.46
N LYS A 87 26.84 -0.15 16.77
CA LYS A 87 27.51 0.54 17.89
C LYS A 87 27.36 2.07 17.85
N ASN A 88 27.45 2.66 16.65
CA ASN A 88 27.37 4.11 16.44
C ASN A 88 26.06 4.52 15.77
N TYR A 89 24.95 3.85 16.14
CA TYR A 89 23.66 4.16 15.55
C TYR A 89 23.22 5.58 15.91
N PRO A 90 22.77 6.39 14.94
CA PRO A 90 22.59 7.83 15.14
C PRO A 90 21.32 8.20 15.92
N LEU A 91 20.37 7.28 16.06
CA LEU A 91 19.13 7.52 16.80
C LEU A 91 19.16 6.88 18.18
N GLN A 92 18.56 7.57 19.16
CA GLN A 92 18.33 7.02 20.49
C GLN A 92 17.25 5.94 20.46
N ASP A 93 17.31 5.01 21.42
CA ASP A 93 16.37 3.88 21.50
C ASP A 93 14.92 4.36 21.62
N LYS A 94 14.67 5.42 22.39
CA LYS A 94 13.33 6.01 22.53
C LYS A 94 12.72 6.46 21.18
N ASP A 95 13.55 6.97 20.28
CA ASP A 95 13.11 7.49 18.98
C ASP A 95 12.84 6.33 18.02
N ILE A 96 13.75 5.34 17.99
CA ILE A 96 13.55 4.07 17.28
C ILE A 96 12.23 3.43 17.73
N MET A 97 12.00 3.35 19.05
CA MET A 97 10.80 2.73 19.58
C MET A 97 9.52 3.49 19.26
N LYS A 98 9.56 4.83 19.17
CA LYS A 98 8.43 5.64 18.72
C LYS A 98 8.01 5.26 17.29
N PHE A 99 8.98 5.06 16.40
CA PHE A 99 8.74 4.66 15.02
C PHE A 99 8.18 3.25 14.90
N ILE A 100 8.77 2.30 15.63
CA ILE A 100 8.33 0.90 15.60
C ILE A 100 6.92 0.75 16.19
N LYS A 101 6.57 1.52 17.23
CA LYS A 101 5.19 1.57 17.75
C LYS A 101 4.20 2.08 16.71
N ALA A 102 4.55 3.12 15.95
CA ALA A 102 3.71 3.62 14.86
C ALA A 102 3.52 2.58 13.76
N TYR A 103 4.61 1.92 13.35
CA TYR A 103 4.60 0.81 12.38
C TYR A 103 3.64 -0.31 12.79
N LYS A 104 3.72 -0.78 14.05
CA LYS A 104 2.79 -1.80 14.58
C LYS A 104 1.35 -1.31 14.63
N ARG A 105 1.11 -0.08 15.11
CA ARG A 105 -0.23 0.49 15.22
C ARG A 105 -0.94 0.58 13.86
N LEU A 106 -0.20 0.88 12.81
CA LEU A 106 -0.71 0.95 11.43
C LEU A 106 -0.74 -0.42 10.72
N ASN A 107 -0.35 -1.48 11.41
CA ASN A 107 -0.25 -2.84 10.89
C ASN A 107 0.55 -2.94 9.58
N LEU A 108 1.69 -2.24 9.56
CA LEU A 108 2.56 -2.23 8.40
C LEU A 108 3.42 -3.50 8.39
N SER A 109 3.64 -4.07 7.20
CA SER A 109 4.69 -5.06 6.92
C SER A 109 5.92 -4.42 6.28
N TYR A 110 5.75 -3.23 5.71
CA TYR A 110 6.79 -2.43 5.09
C TYR A 110 6.46 -0.93 5.26
N CYS A 111 7.48 -0.11 5.47
CA CYS A 111 7.37 1.33 5.50
C CYS A 111 8.70 1.96 5.07
N ARG A 112 8.68 2.79 4.02
CA ARG A 112 9.78 3.68 3.67
C ARG A 112 9.25 5.09 3.56
N VAL A 113 9.93 6.03 4.20
CA VAL A 113 9.55 7.44 4.19
C VAL A 113 10.76 8.27 3.80
N ASP A 114 10.67 8.92 2.65
CA ASP A 114 11.57 9.99 2.20
C ASP A 114 10.69 11.25 2.07
N ASN A 115 10.56 11.98 3.18
CA ASN A 115 9.62 13.09 3.32
C ASN A 115 10.12 14.31 2.52
N GLY A 116 9.76 14.31 1.26
CA GLY A 116 10.23 15.24 0.24
C GLY A 116 10.12 14.63 -1.15
N LYS A 117 10.00 13.31 -1.24
CA LYS A 117 9.96 12.54 -2.47
C LYS A 117 8.84 11.49 -2.48
N ILE A 118 8.89 10.53 -1.54
CA ILE A 118 8.01 9.35 -1.58
C ILE A 118 7.76 8.76 -0.18
N ILE A 119 6.55 8.25 0.01
CA ILE A 119 6.19 7.37 1.13
C ILE A 119 5.66 6.09 0.51
N ARG A 120 6.22 4.94 0.87
CA ARG A 120 5.69 3.63 0.50
C ARG A 120 5.41 2.82 1.75
N VAL A 121 4.20 2.30 1.87
CA VAL A 121 3.82 1.45 2.99
C VAL A 121 3.01 0.26 2.51
N ILE A 122 3.25 -0.91 3.10
CA ILE A 122 2.46 -2.10 2.84
C ILE A 122 1.73 -2.43 4.15
N SER A 123 0.40 -2.50 4.10
CA SER A 123 -0.44 -2.84 5.26
C SER A 123 -1.42 -3.94 4.86
N LYS A 124 -1.44 -5.05 5.61
CA LYS A 124 -2.28 -6.23 5.30
C LYS A 124 -2.14 -6.72 3.85
N GLY A 125 -0.92 -6.66 3.29
CA GLY A 125 -0.64 -7.05 1.91
C GLY A 125 -1.04 -6.03 0.84
N ILE A 126 -1.65 -4.91 1.23
CA ILE A 126 -2.01 -3.82 0.33
C ILE A 126 -0.87 -2.82 0.26
N ASP A 127 -0.44 -2.49 -0.94
CA ASP A 127 0.64 -1.54 -1.21
C ASP A 127 0.08 -0.13 -1.45
N TYR A 128 0.59 0.84 -0.68
CA TYR A 128 0.22 2.25 -0.72
C TYR A 128 1.45 3.08 -1.01
N ILE A 129 1.36 3.97 -2.00
CA ILE A 129 2.44 4.88 -2.37
C ILE A 129 1.89 6.30 -2.37
N LYS A 130 2.54 7.19 -1.63
CA LYS A 130 2.42 8.63 -1.79
C LYS A 130 3.64 9.14 -2.52
N ILE A 131 3.48 9.75 -3.69
CA ILE A 131 4.59 10.27 -4.47
C ILE A 131 4.41 11.77 -4.70
N LYS A 132 5.45 12.56 -4.44
CA LYS A 132 5.40 14.00 -4.66
C LYS A 132 5.28 14.28 -6.16
N LYS A 133 4.41 15.23 -6.54
CA LYS A 133 4.29 15.68 -7.94
C LYS A 133 5.66 16.08 -8.51
N GLY A 134 5.98 15.55 -9.68
CA GLY A 134 7.24 15.81 -10.40
C GLY A 134 8.46 15.05 -9.87
N TYR A 135 8.30 14.21 -8.84
CA TYR A 135 9.36 13.29 -8.43
C TYR A 135 9.30 12.02 -9.28
N HIS A 136 10.45 11.64 -9.86
CA HIS A 136 10.61 10.38 -10.57
C HIS A 136 11.25 9.36 -9.61
N ASP A 137 10.48 8.33 -9.28
CA ASP A 137 10.94 7.27 -8.38
C ASP A 137 11.74 6.21 -9.13
N GLY A 138 13.07 6.33 -9.07
CA GLY A 138 13.99 5.33 -9.63
C GLY A 138 14.18 4.08 -8.76
N LEU A 139 13.65 4.04 -7.53
CA LEU A 139 13.85 2.90 -6.63
C LEU A 139 12.78 1.84 -6.83
N TYR A 140 11.51 2.23 -6.90
CA TYR A 140 10.41 1.29 -7.08
C TYR A 140 9.80 1.34 -8.47
N LEU A 141 10.35 2.16 -9.36
CA LEU A 141 9.91 2.26 -10.75
C LEU A 141 8.40 2.54 -10.82
N PHE A 142 7.94 3.47 -9.96
CA PHE A 142 6.51 3.72 -9.81
C PHE A 142 5.87 4.17 -11.12
N GLU A 143 6.56 4.92 -11.97
CA GLU A 143 6.01 5.40 -13.24
C GLU A 143 5.83 4.25 -14.24
N GLU A 144 6.76 3.29 -14.26
CA GLU A 144 6.70 2.09 -15.10
C GLU A 144 5.57 1.13 -14.69
N HIS A 145 5.22 1.12 -13.41
CA HIS A 145 4.19 0.26 -12.83
C HIS A 145 2.90 1.02 -12.46
N LYS A 146 2.77 2.30 -12.84
CA LYS A 146 1.70 3.20 -12.39
C LYS A 146 0.31 2.68 -12.72
N GLN A 147 0.16 1.98 -13.84
CA GLN A 147 -1.06 1.32 -14.29
C GLN A 147 -1.58 0.26 -13.31
N GLU A 148 -0.71 -0.32 -12.48
CA GLU A 148 -1.08 -1.27 -11.42
C GLU A 148 -1.72 -0.57 -10.22
N TYR A 149 -1.68 0.76 -10.15
CA TYR A 149 -2.18 1.53 -9.03
C TYR A 149 -3.42 2.35 -9.38
N LYS A 150 -4.22 2.65 -8.36
CA LYS A 150 -5.38 3.53 -8.41
C LYS A 150 -5.11 4.74 -7.53
N TYR A 151 -5.33 5.95 -8.07
CA TYR A 151 -5.28 7.19 -7.29
C TYR A 151 -6.44 7.24 -6.29
N VAL A 152 -6.15 7.61 -5.03
CA VAL A 152 -7.14 7.69 -3.94
C VAL A 152 -7.16 9.04 -3.21
N GLY A 153 -6.48 10.06 -3.75
CA GLY A 153 -6.47 11.43 -3.20
C GLY A 153 -5.20 11.78 -2.42
N ASN A 154 -4.92 13.08 -2.27
CA ASN A 154 -3.76 13.60 -1.54
C ASN A 154 -2.42 12.96 -1.96
N ASP A 155 -2.21 12.82 -3.27
CA ASP A 155 -1.05 12.17 -3.89
C ASP A 155 -0.87 10.68 -3.56
N TRP A 156 -1.86 10.04 -2.95
CA TRP A 156 -1.84 8.62 -2.65
C TRP A 156 -2.36 7.77 -3.80
N TYR A 157 -1.68 6.64 -3.98
CA TYR A 157 -1.96 5.58 -4.92
C TYR A 157 -1.99 4.25 -4.17
N VAL A 158 -2.93 3.38 -4.54
CA VAL A 158 -3.12 2.06 -3.93
C VAL A 158 -3.03 1.00 -5.02
N LYS A 159 -2.27 -0.07 -4.80
CA LYS A 159 -2.17 -1.16 -5.75
C LYS A 159 -3.54 -1.80 -5.96
N LYS A 160 -3.93 -2.00 -7.22
CA LYS A 160 -5.15 -2.71 -7.61
C LYS A 160 -5.01 -4.16 -7.15
N MET A 161 -6.07 -4.69 -6.53
CA MET A 161 -6.19 -6.12 -6.23
C MET A 161 -6.68 -6.87 -7.46
#